data_AF-H9MYZ9-F1
#
_entry.id   AF-H9MYZ9-F1
#
_cell.length_a   1.000
_cell.length_b   1.000
_cell.length_c   1.000
_cell.angle_alpha   90.00
_cell.angle_beta   90.00
_cell.angle_gamma   90.00
#
_symmetry.space_group_name_H-M   'P 1'
#
loop_
_entity.id
_entity.type
_entity.pdbx_description
1 polymer ?
#
loop_
_entity_poly.entity_id
_entity_poly.type
_entity_poly.pdbx_seq_one_letter_code
_entity_poly.pdbx_strand_id
1 'polypeptide(L)'
;MRKGVVTGLFVALVVMCLYLPQPCEAQYEALTAAILTKLSKMWHSDTLNFLDHTCHVSRTPTVKRFKLYWKGKFWCPGWAPFSGTSRTKSRSGSAREATKSFVGQALQRRLITQQEADLWLKG
;
A
#
# COMPACT_ATOMS: atom_id res chain seq x y z
N MET A 1 29.46 41.94 2.45
CA MET A 1 28.96 40.65 2.99
C MET A 1 29.01 39.61 1.87
N ARG A 2 29.75 38.52 2.10
CA ARG A 2 30.39 37.71 1.06
C ARG A 2 29.38 36.74 0.43
N LYS A 3 29.06 36.94 -0.86
CA LYS A 3 28.20 36.06 -1.69
C LYS A 3 28.52 34.57 -1.50
N GLY A 4 29.80 34.22 -1.32
CA GLY A 4 30.25 32.85 -1.09
C GLY A 4 29.73 32.18 0.20
N VAL A 5 29.39 32.93 1.25
CA VAL A 5 28.80 32.35 2.47
C VAL A 5 27.35 31.93 2.22
N VAL A 6 26.61 32.74 1.46
CA VAL A 6 25.23 32.43 1.08
C VAL A 6 25.20 31.22 0.16
N THR A 7 26.10 31.16 -0.84
CA THR A 7 26.18 30.00 -1.75
C THR A 7 26.55 28.72 -1.01
N GLY A 8 27.50 28.76 -0.07
CA GLY A 8 27.87 27.59 0.74
C GLY A 8 26.72 27.06 1.61
N LEU A 9 25.91 27.96 2.18
CA LEU A 9 24.76 27.58 3.00
C LEU A 9 23.65 26.92 2.18
N PHE A 10 23.38 27.43 0.97
CA PHE A 10 22.42 26.83 0.05
C PHE A 10 22.85 25.43 -0.42
N VAL A 11 24.13 25.25 -0.74
CA VAL A 11 24.64 23.93 -1.15
C VAL A 11 24.58 22.94 0.01
N ALA A 12 24.92 23.35 1.23
CA ALA A 12 24.80 22.50 2.42
C ALA A 12 23.35 22.09 2.73
N LEU A 13 22.38 23.01 2.56
CA LEU A 13 20.96 22.72 2.74
C LEU A 13 20.43 21.73 1.69
N VAL A 14 20.79 21.90 0.42
CA VAL A 14 20.37 20.99 -0.66
C VAL A 14 20.98 19.59 -0.47
N VAL A 15 22.25 19.52 -0.08
CA VAL A 15 22.91 18.24 0.23
C VAL A 15 22.25 17.58 1.45
N MET A 16 21.96 18.32 2.52
CA MET A 16 21.28 17.77 3.70
C MET A 16 19.88 17.22 3.37
N CYS A 17 19.12 17.87 2.47
CA CYS A 17 17.84 17.35 1.98
C CYS A 17 17.96 16.07 1.14
N LEU A 18 19.11 15.83 0.49
CA LEU A 18 19.37 14.62 -0.30
C LEU A 18 19.86 13.44 0.55
N TYR A 19 20.47 13.71 1.72
CA TYR A 19 21.01 12.70 2.64
C TYR A 19 20.09 12.35 3.81
N LEU A 20 19.02 13.12 4.04
CA LEU A 20 17.96 12.69 4.95
C LEU A 20 17.20 11.53 4.30
N PRO A 21 17.14 10.34 4.92
CA PRO A 21 16.32 9.26 4.42
C PRO A 21 14.90 9.79 4.30
N GLN A 22 14.31 9.71 3.10
CA GLN A 22 12.93 10.15 2.88
C GLN A 22 12.05 9.36 3.85
N PRO A 23 11.55 9.98 4.94
CA PRO A 23 10.84 9.24 5.98
C PRO A 23 9.60 8.58 5.40
N CYS A 24 9.11 9.07 4.25
CA CYS A 24 7.95 8.62 3.50
C CYS A 24 7.95 7.16 3.04
N GLU A 25 8.98 6.65 2.38
CA GLU A 25 8.85 5.32 1.76
C GLU A 25 8.87 4.18 2.79
N ALA A 26 9.80 4.26 3.75
CA ALA A 26 9.95 3.23 4.78
C ALA A 26 8.69 3.12 5.68
N GLN A 27 8.09 4.27 6.02
CA GLN A 27 6.85 4.29 6.82
C GLN A 27 5.64 3.71 6.07
N TYR A 28 5.52 3.93 4.74
CA TYR A 28 4.41 3.35 3.96
C TYR A 28 4.55 1.83 3.81
N GLU A 29 5.76 1.32 3.60
CA GLU A 29 6.01 -0.13 3.53
C GLU A 29 5.73 -0.83 4.86
N ALA A 30 6.14 -0.23 5.99
CA ALA A 30 5.82 -0.76 7.32
C ALA A 30 4.30 -0.76 7.58
N LEU A 31 3.61 0.34 7.24
CA LEU A 31 2.16 0.48 7.39
C LEU A 31 1.40 -0.54 6.53
N THR A 32 1.76 -0.66 5.25
CA THR A 32 1.15 -1.67 4.37
C THR A 32 1.39 -3.08 4.88
N ALA A 33 2.60 -3.41 5.35
CA ALA A 33 2.87 -4.71 5.95
C ALA A 33 2.01 -4.99 7.19
N ALA A 34 1.80 -4.00 8.06
CA ALA A 34 0.93 -4.12 9.23
C ALA A 34 -0.54 -4.35 8.83
N ILE A 35 -1.06 -3.58 7.86
CA ILE A 35 -2.42 -3.76 7.32
C ILE A 35 -2.59 -5.15 6.73
N LEU A 36 -1.64 -5.59 5.91
CA LEU A 36 -1.67 -6.92 5.31
C LEU A 36 -1.65 -8.03 6.38
N THR A 37 -0.90 -7.84 7.46
CA THR A 37 -0.83 -8.81 8.56
C THR A 37 -2.16 -8.88 9.30
N LYS A 38 -2.81 -7.75 9.59
CA LYS A 38 -4.16 -7.73 10.21
C LYS A 38 -5.20 -8.37 9.30
N LEU A 39 -5.16 -8.07 8.00
CA LEU A 39 -6.07 -8.64 7.00
C LEU A 39 -5.80 -10.11 6.66
N SER A 40 -4.58 -10.61 6.90
CA SER A 40 -4.19 -11.98 6.56
C SER A 40 -5.08 -13.05 7.22
N LYS A 41 -5.51 -12.78 8.45
CA LYS A 41 -6.43 -13.64 9.20
C LYS A 41 -7.81 -13.76 8.51
N MET A 42 -8.21 -12.76 7.74
CA MET A 42 -9.52 -12.65 7.09
C MET A 42 -9.49 -13.08 5.61
N TRP A 43 -8.35 -13.50 5.05
CA TRP A 43 -8.27 -13.92 3.64
C TRP A 43 -8.96 -15.24 3.31
N HIS A 44 -9.57 -15.93 4.29
CA HIS A 44 -10.45 -17.05 4.00
C HIS A 44 -11.85 -16.56 3.60
N SER A 45 -12.22 -15.34 4.01
CA SER A 45 -13.45 -14.68 3.60
C SER A 45 -13.26 -13.96 2.26
N ASP A 46 -14.37 -13.84 1.54
CA ASP A 46 -14.49 -13.00 0.34
C ASP A 46 -14.94 -11.57 0.68
N THR A 47 -15.39 -11.35 1.92
CA THR A 47 -15.77 -10.04 2.48
C THR A 47 -14.89 -9.72 3.69
N LEU A 48 -14.46 -8.47 3.79
CA LEU A 48 -13.60 -8.01 4.88
C LEU A 48 -13.89 -6.55 5.18
N ASN A 49 -13.82 -6.18 6.45
CA ASN A 49 -13.97 -4.79 6.87
C ASN A 49 -12.59 -4.14 6.94
N PHE A 50 -12.44 -3.04 6.21
CA PHE A 50 -11.21 -2.25 6.17
C PHE A 50 -11.59 -0.78 6.31
N LEU A 51 -11.06 -0.12 7.35
CA LEU A 51 -11.38 1.27 7.70
C LEU A 51 -12.91 1.52 7.77
N ASP A 52 -13.63 0.66 8.47
CA ASP A 52 -15.10 0.70 8.61
C ASP A 52 -15.90 0.63 7.30
N HIS A 53 -15.23 0.25 6.20
CA HIS A 53 -15.86 -0.02 4.92
C HIS A 53 -15.85 -1.51 4.61
N THR A 54 -16.97 -2.00 4.08
CA THR A 54 -17.06 -3.37 3.57
C THR A 54 -16.35 -3.47 2.23
N CYS A 55 -15.31 -4.29 2.20
CA CYS A 55 -14.50 -4.56 1.02
C CYS A 55 -14.63 -6.02 0.61
N HIS A 56 -14.37 -6.27 -0.67
CA HIS A 56 -14.42 -7.58 -1.28
C HIS A 56 -13.06 -7.98 -1.84
N VAL A 57 -12.80 -9.29 -1.79
CA VAL A 57 -11.61 -9.90 -2.33
C VAL A 57 -11.98 -11.09 -3.20
N SER A 58 -11.43 -11.14 -4.41
CA SER A 58 -11.63 -12.25 -5.35
C SER A 58 -10.31 -12.88 -5.72
N ARG A 59 -10.33 -14.21 -5.87
CA ARG A 59 -9.16 -15.06 -6.14
C ARG A 59 -9.51 -16.00 -7.29
N THR A 60 -9.27 -15.55 -8.52
CA THR A 60 -9.60 -16.34 -9.72
C THR A 60 -8.37 -17.09 -10.20
N PRO A 61 -8.40 -18.44 -10.29
CA PRO A 61 -7.33 -19.17 -10.95
C PRO A 61 -7.33 -18.87 -12.45
N THR A 62 -6.15 -18.74 -13.04
CA THR A 62 -5.97 -18.46 -14.47
C THR A 62 -4.79 -19.26 -14.99
N VAL A 63 -5.00 -20.02 -16.05
CA VAL A 63 -3.94 -20.75 -16.72
C VAL A 63 -3.34 -19.86 -17.81
N LYS A 64 -2.02 -19.66 -17.79
CA LYS A 64 -1.31 -18.90 -18.83
C LYS A 64 -0.01 -19.59 -19.18
N ARG A 65 0.21 -19.87 -20.48
CA ARG A 65 1.41 -20.58 -20.99
C ARG A 65 1.69 -21.87 -20.19
N PHE A 66 0.66 -22.69 -20.01
CA PHE A 66 0.74 -23.96 -19.25
C PHE A 66 1.18 -23.83 -17.79
N LYS A 67 1.08 -22.64 -17.19
CA LYS A 67 1.35 -22.41 -15.77
C LYS A 67 0.09 -21.89 -15.08
N LEU A 68 -0.18 -22.38 -13.87
CA LEU A 68 -1.26 -21.91 -13.02
C LEU A 68 -0.86 -20.61 -12.32
N TYR A 69 -1.68 -19.58 -12.49
CA TYR A 69 -1.59 -18.33 -11.76
C TYR A 69 -2.90 -18.06 -11.02
N TRP A 70 -2.82 -17.25 -9.99
CA TRP A 70 -3.95 -16.74 -9.23
C TRP A 70 -4.03 -15.24 -9.43
N LYS A 71 -5.15 -14.77 -9.98
CA LYS A 71 -5.47 -13.37 -10.12
C LYS A 71 -6.21 -12.91 -8.87
N GLY A 72 -5.60 -11.98 -8.13
CA GLY A 72 -6.23 -11.32 -6.98
C GLY A 72 -6.89 -10.03 -7.42
N LYS A 73 -8.09 -9.75 -6.89
CA LYS A 73 -8.74 -8.44 -7.01
C LYS A 73 -9.26 -8.04 -5.65
N PHE A 74 -9.03 -6.79 -5.25
CA PHE A 74 -9.51 -6.20 -4.01
C PHE A 74 -10.19 -4.87 -4.30
N TRP A 75 -11.42 -4.69 -3.84
CA TRP A 75 -12.19 -3.47 -4.09
C TRP A 75 -13.19 -3.21 -2.96
N CYS A 76 -13.54 -1.95 -2.76
CA CYS A 76 -14.47 -1.52 -1.74
C CYS A 76 -15.58 -0.69 -2.39
N PRO A 77 -16.76 -1.28 -2.66
CA PRO A 77 -17.86 -0.58 -3.33
C PRO A 77 -18.32 0.60 -2.47
N GLY A 78 -18.62 1.73 -3.12
CA GLY A 78 -19.08 2.95 -2.43
C GLY A 78 -17.98 3.78 -1.77
N TRP A 79 -16.80 3.21 -1.51
CA TRP A 79 -15.69 3.94 -0.88
C TRP A 79 -14.57 4.32 -1.87
N ALA A 80 -14.09 3.36 -2.66
CA ALA A 80 -13.01 3.60 -3.61
C ALA A 80 -13.44 3.26 -5.05
N PRO A 81 -13.29 4.18 -6.02
CA PRO A 81 -13.65 3.93 -7.43
C PRO A 81 -12.62 3.04 -8.15
N PHE A 82 -11.55 2.63 -7.47
CA PHE A 82 -10.48 1.79 -8.01
C PHE A 82 -10.40 0.44 -7.28
N SER A 83 -9.69 -0.50 -7.89
CA SER A 83 -9.43 -1.82 -7.31
C SER A 83 -7.95 -2.13 -7.35
N GLY A 84 -7.44 -2.77 -6.30
CA GLY A 84 -6.12 -3.38 -6.31
C GLY A 84 -6.17 -4.70 -7.04
N THR A 85 -5.16 -4.97 -7.87
CA THR A 85 -5.09 -6.23 -8.62
C THR A 85 -3.71 -6.85 -8.49
N SER A 86 -3.65 -8.17 -8.58
CA SER A 86 -2.39 -8.90 -8.57
C SER A 86 -2.46 -10.16 -9.42
N ARG A 87 -1.29 -10.70 -9.75
CA ARG A 87 -1.15 -12.01 -10.34
C ARG A 87 0.06 -12.70 -9.76
N THR A 88 -0.17 -13.78 -9.01
CA THR A 88 0.91 -14.54 -8.37
C THR A 88 0.71 -16.04 -8.61
N LYS A 89 1.68 -16.86 -8.23
CA LYS A 89 1.55 -18.34 -8.29
C LYS A 89 0.82 -18.91 -7.08
N SER A 90 0.55 -18.10 -6.05
CA SER A 90 -0.05 -18.53 -4.78
C SER A 90 -1.45 -17.95 -4.60
N ARG A 91 -2.40 -18.78 -4.14
CA ARG A 91 -3.76 -18.33 -3.84
C ARG A 91 -3.77 -17.23 -2.78
N SER A 92 -3.10 -17.46 -1.64
CA SER A 92 -2.99 -16.49 -0.54
C SER A 92 -2.15 -15.28 -0.96
N GLY A 93 -1.07 -15.51 -1.71
CA GLY A 93 -0.24 -14.42 -2.24
C GLY A 93 -1.04 -13.48 -3.16
N SER A 94 -1.97 -14.00 -3.95
CA SER A 94 -2.80 -13.15 -4.83
C SER A 94 -3.67 -12.17 -4.05
N ALA A 95 -4.29 -12.59 -2.95
CA ALA A 95 -5.07 -11.68 -2.09
C ALA A 95 -4.16 -10.62 -1.46
N ARG A 96 -3.03 -11.04 -0.89
CA ARG A 96 -2.06 -10.15 -0.24
C ARG A 96 -1.57 -9.05 -1.20
N GLU A 97 -1.09 -9.44 -2.37
CA GLU A 97 -0.55 -8.49 -3.34
C GLU A 97 -1.63 -7.58 -3.93
N ALA A 98 -2.88 -8.07 -4.06
CA ALA A 98 -3.98 -7.24 -4.53
C ALA A 98 -4.35 -6.17 -3.49
N THR A 99 -4.37 -6.53 -2.21
CA THR A 99 -4.56 -5.57 -1.12
C THR A 99 -3.40 -4.60 -1.03
N LYS A 100 -2.14 -5.04 -1.17
CA LYS A 100 -0.96 -4.14 -1.22
C LYS A 100 -1.13 -3.10 -2.33
N SER A 101 -1.52 -3.55 -3.52
CA SER A 101 -1.81 -2.68 -4.65
C SER A 101 -2.94 -1.69 -4.38
N PHE A 102 -4.00 -2.10 -3.69
CA PHE A 102 -5.10 -1.21 -3.32
C PHE A 102 -4.65 -0.15 -2.30
N VAL A 103 -3.98 -0.55 -1.22
CA VAL A 103 -3.53 0.39 -0.17
C VAL A 103 -2.51 1.37 -0.73
N GLY A 104 -1.58 0.91 -1.57
CA GLY A 104 -0.63 1.79 -2.25
C GLY A 104 -1.35 2.85 -3.11
N GLN A 105 -2.35 2.44 -3.90
CA GLN A 105 -3.17 3.38 -4.67
C GLN A 105 -3.99 4.32 -3.79
N ALA A 106 -4.52 3.84 -2.67
CA ALA A 106 -5.29 4.64 -1.74
C ALA A 106 -4.43 5.73 -1.07
N LEU A 107 -3.21 5.39 -0.67
CA LEU A 107 -2.23 6.34 -0.14
C LEU A 107 -1.82 7.38 -1.21
N GLN A 108 -1.51 6.92 -2.43
CA GLN A 108 -1.17 7.81 -3.55
C GLN A 108 -2.29 8.78 -3.90
N ARG A 109 -3.55 8.33 -3.83
CA ARG A 109 -4.76 9.12 -4.09
C ARG A 109 -5.23 9.93 -2.89
N ARG A 110 -4.51 9.88 -1.75
CA ARG A 110 -4.90 10.52 -0.47
C ARG A 110 -6.30 10.10 0.02
N LEU A 111 -6.73 8.89 -0.34
CA LEU A 111 -7.99 8.30 0.12
C LEU A 111 -7.86 7.77 1.56
N ILE A 112 -6.64 7.47 1.99
CA ILE A 112 -6.30 7.02 3.34
C ILE A 112 -5.08 7.84 3.78
N THR A 113 -5.13 8.38 5.00
CA THR A 113 -3.95 8.97 5.64
C THR A 113 -3.21 7.93 6.48
N GLN A 114 -1.92 8.15 6.74
CA GLN A 114 -1.15 7.27 7.63
C GLN A 114 -1.74 7.23 9.04
N GLN A 115 -2.24 8.37 9.51
CA GLN A 115 -2.82 8.50 10.84
C GLN A 115 -4.11 7.66 10.97
N GLU A 116 -5.01 7.73 9.98
CA GLU A 116 -6.22 6.88 9.96
C GLU A 116 -5.87 5.39 9.92
N ALA A 117 -4.90 5.02 9.08
CA ALA A 117 -4.46 3.64 8.98
C ALA A 117 -3.83 3.14 10.29
N ASP A 118 -3.02 3.97 10.96
CA ASP A 118 -2.43 3.66 12.27
C ASP A 118 -3.50 3.54 13.36
N LEU A 119 -4.49 4.43 13.38
CA LEU A 119 -5.62 4.36 14.32
C LEU A 119 -6.39 3.05 14.13
N TRP A 120 -6.70 2.70 12.88
CA TRP A 120 -7.38 1.46 12.55
C TRP A 120 -6.55 0.22 12.88
N LEU A 121 -5.23 0.28 12.74
CA LEU A 121 -4.34 -0.82 13.12
C LEU A 121 -4.34 -1.04 14.63
N LYS A 122 -4.28 0.04 15.41
CA LYS A 122 -4.30 0.02 16.88
C LYS A 122 -5.56 -0.63 17.43
N GLY A 123 -6.70 -0.47 16.76
CA GLY A 123 -7.94 -1.17 17.08
C GLY A 123 -8.54 -0.70 18.39
#